data_AF-A0A843FJT1-F1
#
_entry.id   AF-A0A843FJT1-F1
#
_cell.length_a   1.000
_cell.length_b   1.000
_cell.length_c   1.000
_cell.angle_alpha   90.00
_cell.angle_beta   90.00
_cell.angle_gamma   90.00
#
_symmetry.space_group_name_H-M   'P 1'
#
loop_
_entity.id
_entity.type
_entity.pdbx_description
1 polymer ?
#
loop_
_entity_poly.entity_id
_entity_poly.type
_entity_poly.pdbx_seq_one_letter_code
_entity_poly.pdbx_strand_id
1 'polypeptide(L)'
;MIKELKKLKSAPSSLNINQLLIPVSVFDITQKGAKDFNKIYLWVKSQNLNKIVRTKSGAIKTGAKCRLPAWDVRTNRYCVEMTVIMEGRAWRIQFRTKPPEGMSGRKAFSEFKKLLLKDGIDLEKYAIENGEEVKKDIEKPLIGAARKWMYDVLYEGVNHIDFHSSYPAGLANTHPEFRKTLEEIYKKRNEENMCKNILNFSIGFMQSLGGCSARWAHLSRDAIKDNNNRVRELAKRLDKSGRLVISFNTDGIWYRGPVYHGKGEGEKMGDWHNDRINCQFRMKSDGAYEFIENGIYYPVIRGIANDVKNDWQWGDIYTEKAKLQLFTFDEKEGISLNGEKVV
;
A
#
# COMPACT_ATOMS: atom_id res chain seq x y z
N MET A 1 1.95 36.39 0.49
CA MET A 1 2.28 34.95 0.42
C MET A 1 3.42 34.55 1.38
N ILE A 2 3.27 33.48 2.17
CA ILE A 2 4.32 32.97 3.09
C ILE A 2 5.53 32.36 2.34
N LYS A 3 6.71 32.37 2.96
CA LYS A 3 7.99 31.91 2.35
C LYS A 3 7.95 30.44 1.94
N GLU A 4 7.28 29.60 2.73
CA GLU A 4 7.18 28.15 2.55
C GLU A 4 6.42 27.83 1.27
N LEU A 5 5.30 28.51 1.00
CA LEU A 5 4.50 28.29 -0.20
C LEU A 5 5.26 28.68 -1.48
N LYS A 6 6.07 29.74 -1.44
CA LYS A 6 6.90 30.19 -2.57
C LYS A 6 7.97 29.17 -2.99
N LYS A 7 8.42 28.31 -2.07
CA LYS A 7 9.42 27.27 -2.33
C LYS A 7 8.83 26.03 -3.02
N LEU A 8 7.50 25.90 -3.04
CA LEU A 8 6.82 24.73 -3.57
C LEU A 8 6.65 24.80 -5.09
N LYS A 9 6.55 23.63 -5.72
CA LYS A 9 6.21 23.51 -7.14
C LYS A 9 4.85 24.14 -7.39
N SER A 10 4.75 24.94 -8.45
CA SER A 10 3.53 25.61 -8.87
C SER A 10 3.43 25.69 -10.38
N ALA A 11 2.21 25.89 -10.87
CA ALA A 11 1.93 26.22 -12.26
C ALA A 11 1.32 27.63 -12.35
N PRO A 12 1.48 28.34 -13.48
CA PRO A 12 0.66 29.52 -13.76
C PRO A 12 -0.83 29.16 -13.69
N SER A 13 -1.66 30.03 -13.11
CA SER A 13 -3.11 29.85 -13.10
C SER A 13 -3.72 30.61 -14.28
N SER A 14 -4.39 29.90 -15.19
CA SER A 14 -5.26 30.49 -16.23
C SER A 14 -6.71 30.52 -15.75
N LEU A 15 -7.62 31.11 -16.53
CA LEU A 15 -9.08 31.04 -16.29
C LEU A 15 -9.61 29.59 -16.26
N ASN A 16 -8.91 28.66 -16.94
CA ASN A 16 -9.26 27.25 -17.04
C ASN A 16 -8.20 26.37 -16.36
N ILE A 17 -8.22 26.36 -15.02
CA ILE A 17 -7.24 25.62 -14.21
C ILE A 17 -7.47 24.11 -14.35
N ASN A 18 -6.54 23.43 -15.02
CA ASN A 18 -6.51 21.97 -15.05
C ASN A 18 -5.67 21.45 -13.87
N GLN A 19 -6.33 20.83 -12.89
CA GLN A 19 -5.67 20.30 -11.69
C GLN A 19 -4.56 19.28 -12.01
N LEU A 20 -4.69 18.52 -13.10
CA LEU A 20 -3.69 17.51 -13.49
C LEU A 20 -2.38 18.15 -13.96
N LEU A 21 -2.42 19.40 -14.41
CA LEU A 21 -1.24 20.15 -14.85
C LEU A 21 -0.54 20.89 -13.70
N ILE A 22 -1.17 20.96 -12.52
CA ILE A 22 -0.55 21.56 -11.34
C ILE A 22 0.46 20.56 -10.76
N PRO A 23 1.77 20.89 -10.70
CA PRO A 23 2.76 19.99 -10.15
C PRO A 23 2.50 19.77 -8.65
N VAL A 24 2.74 18.54 -8.20
CA VAL A 24 2.50 18.15 -6.81
C VAL A 24 3.77 18.33 -5.97
N SER A 25 3.64 19.05 -4.87
CA SER A 25 4.62 19.05 -3.78
C SER A 25 4.17 18.07 -2.70
N VAL A 26 5.05 17.15 -2.28
CA VAL A 26 4.71 16.09 -1.32
C VAL A 26 5.48 16.30 -0.03
N PHE A 27 4.75 16.35 1.08
CA PHE A 27 5.27 16.24 2.44
C PHE A 27 5.08 14.80 2.91
N ASP A 28 6.16 14.21 3.41
CA ASP A 28 6.17 12.83 3.91
C ASP A 28 5.39 12.74 5.23
N ILE A 29 4.74 11.59 5.47
CA ILE A 29 4.02 11.30 6.73
C ILE A 29 5.03 11.15 7.86
N THR A 30 5.41 12.29 8.42
CA THR A 30 6.38 12.47 9.50
C THR A 30 5.93 13.68 10.31
N GLN A 31 6.39 13.81 11.57
CA GLN A 31 6.12 15.02 12.36
C GLN A 31 6.60 16.29 11.64
N LYS A 32 7.80 16.27 11.05
CA LYS A 32 8.33 17.41 10.28
C LYS A 32 7.43 17.76 9.09
N GLY A 33 7.03 16.76 8.31
CA GLY A 33 6.14 16.96 7.16
C GLY A 33 4.77 17.50 7.57
N ALA A 34 4.23 17.04 8.72
CA ALA A 34 2.99 17.55 9.29
C ALA A 34 3.13 19.02 9.74
N LYS A 35 4.23 19.38 10.43
CA LYS A 35 4.54 20.77 10.81
C LYS A 35 4.61 21.68 9.59
N ASP A 36 5.36 21.28 8.56
CA ASP A 36 5.54 22.08 7.35
C ASP A 36 4.22 22.23 6.56
N PHE A 37 3.40 21.17 6.50
CA PHE A 37 2.06 21.24 5.91
C PHE A 37 1.15 22.18 6.72
N ASN A 38 1.12 22.04 8.05
CA ASN A 38 0.27 22.84 8.94
C ASN A 38 0.59 24.33 8.87
N LYS A 39 1.87 24.70 8.78
CA LYS A 39 2.28 26.11 8.57
C LYS A 39 1.61 26.71 7.35
N ILE A 40 1.61 26.00 6.22
CA ILE A 40 0.98 26.50 4.99
C ILE A 40 -0.53 26.48 5.13
N TYR A 41 -1.10 25.39 5.66
CA TYR A 41 -2.55 25.24 5.82
C TYR A 41 -3.17 26.34 6.69
N LEU A 42 -2.60 26.57 7.88
CA LEU A 42 -3.08 27.59 8.82
C LEU A 42 -2.90 29.00 8.24
N TRP A 43 -1.77 29.25 7.55
CA TRP A 43 -1.59 30.51 6.83
C TRP A 43 -2.68 30.69 5.77
N VAL A 44 -2.88 29.75 4.85
CA VAL A 44 -3.91 29.82 3.78
C VAL A 44 -5.30 30.05 4.37
N LYS A 45 -5.64 29.32 5.44
CA LYS A 45 -6.93 29.46 6.14
C LYS A 45 -7.15 30.86 6.69
N SER A 46 -6.09 31.53 7.17
CA SER A 46 -6.16 32.92 7.67
C SER A 46 -6.34 33.97 6.58
N GLN A 47 -6.09 33.66 5.30
CA GLN A 47 -6.09 34.64 4.20
C GLN A 47 -7.49 34.97 3.65
N ASN A 48 -8.58 34.47 4.26
CA ASN A 48 -9.97 34.69 3.83
C ASN A 48 -10.21 34.43 2.32
N LEU A 49 -9.58 33.40 1.77
CA LEU A 49 -9.70 33.04 0.36
C LEU A 49 -11.03 32.31 0.09
N ASN A 50 -11.54 32.41 -1.14
CA ASN A 50 -12.74 31.69 -1.56
C ASN A 50 -12.52 30.16 -1.52
N LYS A 51 -13.59 29.38 -1.43
CA LYS A 51 -13.51 27.92 -1.55
C LYS A 51 -13.51 27.46 -3.00
N ILE A 52 -12.62 26.54 -3.35
CA ILE A 52 -12.64 25.87 -4.65
C ILE A 52 -13.88 24.98 -4.73
N VAL A 53 -14.66 25.14 -5.80
CA VAL A 53 -15.80 24.28 -6.12
C VAL A 53 -15.34 23.21 -7.11
N ARG A 54 -15.71 21.95 -6.87
CA ARG A 54 -15.32 20.81 -7.73
C ARG A 54 -16.49 20.23 -8.53
N THR A 55 -16.16 19.57 -9.63
CA THR A 55 -17.10 18.72 -10.39
C THR A 55 -17.30 17.38 -9.68
N LYS A 56 -18.32 16.61 -10.09
CA LYS A 56 -18.52 15.22 -9.61
C LYS A 56 -17.29 14.33 -9.87
N SER A 57 -16.57 14.56 -10.96
CA SER A 57 -15.31 13.88 -11.29
C SER A 57 -14.09 14.38 -10.48
N GLY A 58 -14.29 15.37 -9.59
CA GLY A 58 -13.25 15.90 -8.70
C GLY A 58 -12.35 16.98 -9.32
N ALA A 59 -12.59 17.38 -10.57
CA ALA A 59 -11.89 18.47 -11.22
C ALA A 59 -12.30 19.83 -10.64
N ILE A 60 -11.43 20.84 -10.76
CA ILE A 60 -11.75 22.22 -10.37
C ILE A 60 -12.77 22.78 -11.35
N LYS A 61 -13.92 23.22 -10.84
CA LYS A 61 -14.96 23.82 -11.67
C LYS A 61 -14.51 25.21 -12.11
N THR A 62 -14.53 25.49 -13.42
CA THR A 62 -14.13 26.78 -13.98
C THR A 62 -15.36 27.68 -14.20
N GLY A 63 -15.16 29.00 -14.33
CA GLY A 63 -16.22 30.00 -14.54
C GLY A 63 -16.72 30.69 -13.26
N ALA A 64 -17.87 31.38 -13.33
CA ALA A 64 -18.39 32.30 -12.28
C ALA A 64 -18.56 31.69 -10.87
N LYS A 65 -18.54 30.36 -10.76
CA LYS A 65 -18.69 29.63 -9.49
C LYS A 65 -17.35 29.43 -8.74
N CYS A 66 -16.21 29.58 -9.40
CA CYS A 66 -14.89 29.53 -8.75
C CYS A 66 -14.29 30.93 -8.76
N ARG A 67 -14.53 31.68 -7.69
CA ARG A 67 -14.00 33.04 -7.53
C ARG A 67 -12.56 32.95 -7.04
N LEU A 68 -11.62 33.49 -7.81
CA LEU A 68 -10.21 33.56 -7.40
C LEU A 68 -9.95 34.83 -6.57
N PRO A 69 -9.00 34.82 -5.63
CA PRO A 69 -8.18 33.67 -5.20
C PRO A 69 -9.00 32.65 -4.41
N ALA A 70 -8.63 31.38 -4.50
CA ALA A 70 -9.38 30.27 -3.93
C ALA A 70 -8.49 29.16 -3.37
N TRP A 71 -9.04 28.36 -2.46
CA TRP A 71 -8.38 27.17 -1.93
C TRP A 71 -9.38 26.09 -1.51
N ASP A 72 -8.88 24.86 -1.37
CA ASP A 72 -9.57 23.80 -0.66
C ASP A 72 -8.60 22.77 -0.07
N VAL A 73 -9.13 21.91 0.79
CA VAL A 73 -8.45 20.72 1.29
C VAL A 73 -9.36 19.53 1.09
N ARG A 74 -8.79 18.41 0.66
CA ARG A 74 -9.45 17.12 0.54
C ARG A 74 -8.69 16.08 1.33
N THR A 75 -9.42 15.31 2.11
CA THR A 75 -8.89 14.16 2.82
C THR A 75 -9.36 12.89 2.15
N ASN A 76 -8.45 11.95 1.94
CA ASN A 76 -8.80 10.55 1.71
C ASN A 76 -7.94 9.68 2.63
N ARG A 77 -8.21 8.36 2.64
CA ARG A 77 -7.52 7.40 3.50
C ARG A 77 -5.98 7.43 3.40
N TYR A 78 -5.43 7.93 2.30
CA TYR A 78 -4.00 7.86 1.98
C TYR A 78 -3.32 9.23 1.85
N CYS A 79 -4.08 10.32 1.89
CA CYS A 79 -3.55 11.64 1.54
C CYS A 79 -4.45 12.76 2.06
N VAL A 80 -3.82 13.81 2.56
CA VAL A 80 -4.43 15.13 2.70
C VAL A 80 -3.90 16.01 1.59
N GLU A 81 -4.77 16.45 0.69
CA GLU A 81 -4.41 17.27 -0.45
C GLU A 81 -5.00 18.67 -0.32
N MET A 82 -4.14 19.69 -0.35
CA MET A 82 -4.54 21.09 -0.42
C MET A 82 -4.29 21.63 -1.82
N THR A 83 -5.27 22.34 -2.38
CA THR A 83 -5.09 23.13 -3.59
C THR A 83 -5.20 24.61 -3.23
N VAL A 84 -4.26 25.43 -3.67
CA VAL A 84 -4.25 26.88 -3.44
C VAL A 84 -4.09 27.57 -4.78
N ILE A 85 -4.92 28.57 -5.06
CA ILE A 85 -4.85 29.39 -6.27
C ILE A 85 -4.86 30.86 -5.84
N MET A 86 -3.74 31.55 -6.02
CA MET A 86 -3.62 32.96 -5.69
C MET A 86 -2.47 33.60 -6.46
N GLU A 87 -2.52 34.92 -6.63
CA GLU A 87 -1.44 35.70 -7.25
C GLU A 87 -0.98 35.13 -8.62
N GLY A 88 -1.94 34.69 -9.44
CA GLY A 88 -1.65 34.15 -10.78
C GLY A 88 -0.97 32.77 -10.80
N ARG A 89 -0.93 32.06 -9.67
CA ARG A 89 -0.32 30.72 -9.58
C ARG A 89 -1.24 29.73 -8.86
N ALA A 90 -1.00 28.45 -9.14
CA ALA A 90 -1.68 27.34 -8.51
C ALA A 90 -0.67 26.36 -7.90
N TRP A 91 -0.94 25.91 -6.68
CA TRP A 91 -0.17 24.93 -5.94
C TRP A 91 -1.03 23.73 -5.60
N ARG A 92 -0.43 22.54 -5.69
CA ARG A 92 -1.03 21.30 -5.23
C ARG A 92 -0.10 20.63 -4.25
N ILE A 93 -0.55 20.52 -3.01
CA ILE A 93 0.25 20.13 -1.86
C ILE A 93 -0.36 18.88 -1.26
N GLN A 94 0.44 17.84 -1.05
CA GLN A 94 -0.04 16.57 -0.51
C GLN A 94 0.78 16.18 0.72
N PHE A 95 0.09 15.85 1.81
CA PHE A 95 0.66 15.12 2.94
C PHE A 95 0.30 13.65 2.78
N ARG A 96 1.28 12.83 2.38
CA ARG A 96 1.09 11.40 2.10
C ARG A 96 2.42 10.64 2.11
N THR A 97 2.36 9.32 2.22
CA THR A 97 3.53 8.47 1.97
C THR A 97 3.99 8.63 0.52
N LYS A 98 5.30 8.79 0.32
CA LYS A 98 5.87 8.70 -1.03
C LYS A 98 5.57 7.32 -1.61
N PRO A 99 5.16 7.23 -2.89
CA PRO A 99 5.06 5.94 -3.55
C PRO A 99 6.44 5.27 -3.57
N PRO A 100 6.53 3.94 -3.35
CA PRO A 100 7.77 3.20 -3.50
C PRO A 100 8.37 3.41 -4.90
N GLU A 101 9.68 3.65 -4.95
CA GLU A 101 10.54 3.64 -6.16
C GLU A 101 9.88 4.12 -7.48
N GLY A 102 9.27 5.30 -7.48
CA GLY A 102 8.92 6.01 -8.71
C GLY A 102 7.77 5.42 -9.56
N MET A 103 7.08 4.37 -9.10
CA MET A 103 5.95 3.79 -9.83
C MET A 103 4.66 3.76 -9.00
N SER A 104 3.62 4.45 -9.51
CA SER A 104 2.28 4.37 -8.94
C SER A 104 1.53 3.12 -9.45
N GLY A 105 0.53 2.65 -8.70
CA GLY A 105 -0.32 1.54 -9.14
C GLY A 105 -1.00 1.77 -10.50
N ARG A 106 -1.39 3.02 -10.81
CA ARG A 106 -1.94 3.37 -12.14
C ARG A 106 -0.92 3.16 -13.25
N LYS A 107 0.34 3.56 -13.03
CA LYS A 107 1.42 3.41 -14.01
C LYS A 107 1.77 1.93 -14.18
N ALA A 108 1.93 1.19 -13.07
CA ALA A 108 2.13 -0.26 -13.07
C ALA A 108 1.05 -0.98 -13.88
N PHE A 109 -0.22 -0.68 -13.60
CA PHE A 109 -1.36 -1.28 -14.29
C PHE A 109 -1.42 -0.89 -15.78
N SER A 110 -1.06 0.35 -16.13
CA SER A 110 -0.98 0.77 -17.53
C SER A 110 0.09 0.02 -18.30
N GLU A 111 1.25 -0.24 -17.69
CA GLU A 111 2.29 -1.06 -18.32
C GLU A 111 1.86 -2.53 -18.40
N PHE A 112 1.22 -3.07 -17.36
CA PHE A 112 0.65 -4.41 -17.37
C PHE A 112 -0.33 -4.60 -18.53
N LYS A 113 -1.26 -3.65 -18.74
CA LYS A 113 -2.21 -3.68 -19.86
C LYS A 113 -1.51 -3.70 -21.22
N LYS A 114 -0.43 -2.93 -21.39
CA LYS A 114 0.36 -2.94 -22.64
C LYS A 114 1.04 -4.28 -22.87
N LEU A 115 1.56 -4.91 -21.83
CA LEU A 115 2.21 -6.22 -21.92
C LEU A 115 1.19 -7.31 -22.28
N LEU A 116 0.02 -7.33 -21.63
CA LEU A 116 -1.08 -8.24 -21.96
C LEU A 116 -1.54 -8.07 -23.41
N LEU A 117 -1.66 -6.83 -23.89
CA LEU A 117 -2.10 -6.56 -25.26
C LEU A 117 -1.13 -7.11 -26.32
N LYS A 118 0.18 -7.15 -26.03
CA LYS A 118 1.18 -7.78 -26.91
C LYS A 118 0.95 -9.28 -27.06
N ASP A 119 0.39 -9.92 -26.05
CA ASP A 119 -0.01 -11.33 -26.05
C ASP A 119 -1.48 -11.53 -26.51
N GLY A 120 -2.12 -10.49 -27.07
CA GLY A 120 -3.49 -10.56 -27.60
C GLY A 120 -4.59 -10.43 -26.54
N ILE A 121 -4.24 -10.09 -25.30
CA ILE A 121 -5.18 -10.02 -24.18
C ILE A 121 -5.59 -8.56 -23.97
N ASP A 122 -6.80 -8.23 -24.41
CA ASP A 122 -7.41 -6.92 -24.16
C ASP A 122 -8.16 -6.91 -22.84
N LEU A 123 -7.55 -6.28 -21.84
CA LEU A 123 -8.09 -6.20 -20.49
C LEU A 123 -9.44 -5.46 -20.41
N GLU A 124 -9.80 -4.61 -21.40
CA GLU A 124 -11.14 -3.98 -21.40
C GLU A 124 -12.26 -5.00 -21.60
N LYS A 125 -11.98 -6.15 -22.25
CA LYS A 125 -12.97 -7.24 -22.40
C LYS A 125 -13.35 -7.90 -21.08
N TYR A 126 -12.53 -7.72 -20.05
CA TYR A 126 -12.79 -8.21 -18.70
C TYR A 126 -13.47 -7.14 -17.83
N ALA A 127 -13.69 -5.91 -18.33
CA ALA A 127 -14.25 -4.86 -17.48
C ALA A 127 -15.69 -5.18 -17.05
N ILE A 128 -15.97 -5.04 -15.76
CA ILE A 128 -17.30 -5.22 -15.17
C ILE A 128 -17.89 -3.89 -14.71
N GLU A 129 -19.22 -3.78 -14.71
CA GLU A 129 -19.94 -2.59 -14.28
C GLU A 129 -20.16 -2.55 -12.76
N ASN A 130 -20.43 -3.69 -12.14
CA ASN A 130 -20.72 -3.83 -10.70
C ASN A 130 -19.45 -3.96 -9.82
N GLY A 131 -18.35 -3.31 -10.21
CA GLY A 131 -17.05 -3.45 -9.56
C GLY A 131 -17.02 -3.10 -8.07
N GLU A 132 -17.83 -2.13 -7.63
CA GLU A 132 -17.93 -1.75 -6.22
C GLU A 132 -18.55 -2.84 -5.34
N GLU A 133 -19.50 -3.61 -5.87
CA GLU A 133 -20.12 -4.74 -5.17
C GLU A 133 -19.15 -5.91 -5.08
N VAL A 134 -18.55 -6.31 -6.20
CA VAL A 134 -17.56 -7.40 -6.25
C VAL A 134 -16.38 -7.14 -5.33
N LYS A 135 -15.98 -5.87 -5.17
CA LYS A 135 -14.92 -5.49 -4.23
C LYS A 135 -15.22 -5.88 -2.79
N LYS A 136 -16.49 -5.88 -2.36
CA LYS A 136 -16.89 -6.25 -1.00
C LYS A 136 -16.67 -7.75 -0.74
N ASP A 137 -16.66 -8.56 -1.79
CA ASP A 137 -16.46 -10.02 -1.73
C ASP A 137 -14.98 -10.43 -1.77
N ILE A 138 -14.07 -9.47 -1.94
CA ILE A 138 -12.62 -9.76 -1.93
C ILE A 138 -12.23 -10.19 -0.51
N GLU A 139 -11.77 -11.43 -0.38
CA GLU A 139 -11.26 -11.95 0.89
C GLU A 139 -10.15 -11.05 1.43
N LYS A 140 -10.13 -10.85 2.76
CA LYS A 140 -8.99 -10.22 3.41
C LYS A 140 -7.75 -11.11 3.26
N PRO A 141 -6.55 -10.53 3.11
CA PRO A 141 -5.32 -11.30 3.15
C PRO A 141 -5.19 -12.08 4.48
N LEU A 142 -4.62 -13.27 4.43
CA LEU A 142 -4.38 -14.10 5.63
C LEU A 142 -3.24 -13.52 6.46
N ILE A 143 -3.59 -12.82 7.52
CA ILE A 143 -2.64 -12.13 8.38
C ILE A 143 -3.06 -12.38 9.82
N GLY A 144 -2.14 -12.82 10.67
CA GLY A 144 -2.42 -13.03 12.08
C GLY A 144 -1.88 -14.35 12.61
N ALA A 145 -1.98 -14.52 13.92
CA ALA A 145 -1.67 -15.79 14.55
C ALA A 145 -2.67 -16.87 14.11
N ALA A 146 -2.21 -18.11 13.93
CA ALA A 146 -3.07 -19.22 13.57
C ALA A 146 -4.12 -19.52 14.65
N ARG A 147 -3.79 -19.23 15.91
CA ARG A 147 -4.70 -19.29 17.06
C ARG A 147 -4.43 -18.11 18.01
N LYS A 148 -5.48 -17.59 18.66
CA LYS A 148 -5.37 -16.42 19.55
C LYS A 148 -4.39 -16.61 20.71
N TRP A 149 -4.22 -17.82 21.23
CA TRP A 149 -3.29 -18.07 22.34
C TRP A 149 -1.81 -18.06 21.91
N MET A 150 -1.52 -17.93 20.60
CA MET A 150 -0.15 -17.89 20.09
C MET A 150 0.44 -16.46 20.06
N TYR A 151 -0.35 -15.42 20.34
CA TYR A 151 0.21 -14.08 20.56
C TYR A 151 1.03 -14.06 21.84
N ASP A 152 2.09 -13.25 21.85
CA ASP A 152 2.97 -12.99 22.99
C ASP A 152 3.68 -14.22 23.56
N VAL A 153 3.77 -15.29 22.78
CA VAL A 153 4.55 -16.50 23.10
C VAL A 153 5.88 -16.47 22.35
N LEU A 154 6.97 -16.77 23.05
CA LEU A 154 8.28 -17.02 22.44
C LEU A 154 8.32 -18.44 21.88
N TYR A 155 8.58 -18.55 20.58
CA TYR A 155 8.80 -19.80 19.91
C TYR A 155 10.26 -19.89 19.43
N GLU A 156 10.88 -21.04 19.65
CA GLU A 156 12.21 -21.37 19.13
C GLU A 156 12.12 -22.47 18.08
N GLY A 157 13.10 -22.50 17.17
CA GLY A 157 13.13 -23.45 16.07
C GLY A 157 12.01 -23.21 15.06
N VAL A 158 11.72 -21.93 14.79
CA VAL A 158 10.65 -21.52 13.86
C VAL A 158 11.24 -21.29 12.48
N ASN A 159 10.55 -21.76 11.45
CA ASN A 159 10.89 -21.49 10.06
C ASN A 159 9.76 -20.66 9.42
N HIS A 160 10.09 -19.99 8.33
CA HIS A 160 9.13 -19.25 7.51
C HIS A 160 9.13 -19.84 6.10
N ILE A 161 7.93 -19.97 5.52
CA ILE A 161 7.75 -20.23 4.09
C ILE A 161 7.19 -18.98 3.43
N ASP A 162 7.73 -18.62 2.27
CA ASP A 162 7.28 -17.51 1.42
C ASP A 162 6.88 -17.99 0.02
N PHE A 163 5.71 -17.56 -0.48
CA PHE A 163 5.24 -17.85 -1.83
C PHE A 163 5.68 -16.78 -2.83
N HIS A 164 6.31 -17.21 -3.92
CA HIS A 164 6.83 -16.29 -4.92
C HIS A 164 5.73 -15.60 -5.74
N SER A 165 5.63 -14.26 -5.62
CA SER A 165 4.68 -13.43 -6.39
C SER A 165 3.25 -13.98 -6.33
N SER A 166 2.76 -14.22 -5.12
CA SER A 166 1.64 -15.13 -4.92
C SER A 166 0.31 -14.65 -5.54
N TYR A 167 0.00 -13.35 -5.51
CA TYR A 167 -1.21 -12.86 -6.18
C TYR A 167 -1.15 -12.95 -7.72
N PRO A 168 -0.07 -12.52 -8.40
CA PRO A 168 0.14 -12.84 -9.82
C PRO A 168 -0.02 -14.33 -10.16
N ALA A 169 0.53 -15.23 -9.33
CA ALA A 169 0.35 -16.66 -9.53
C ALA A 169 -1.13 -17.07 -9.46
N GLY A 170 -1.87 -16.52 -8.48
CA GLY A 170 -3.31 -16.77 -8.37
C GLY A 170 -4.12 -16.27 -9.57
N LEU A 171 -3.74 -15.12 -10.13
CA LEU A 171 -4.33 -14.63 -11.38
C LEU A 171 -4.03 -15.60 -12.54
N ALA A 172 -2.79 -16.07 -12.68
CA ALA A 172 -2.40 -17.04 -13.70
C ALA A 172 -3.02 -18.44 -13.51
N ASN A 173 -3.49 -18.79 -12.30
CA ASN A 173 -4.20 -20.03 -12.03
C ASN A 173 -5.67 -19.95 -12.42
N THR A 174 -6.29 -18.79 -12.15
CA THR A 174 -7.74 -18.55 -12.36
C THR A 174 -8.06 -18.03 -13.75
N HIS A 175 -7.11 -17.36 -14.40
CA HIS A 175 -7.16 -16.84 -15.77
C HIS A 175 -5.89 -17.28 -16.52
N PRO A 176 -5.80 -18.55 -16.95
CA PRO A 176 -4.57 -19.16 -17.48
C PRO A 176 -3.97 -18.47 -18.69
N GLU A 177 -4.77 -17.76 -19.47
CA GLU A 177 -4.33 -16.96 -20.60
C GLU A 177 -3.35 -15.86 -20.17
N PHE A 178 -3.37 -15.40 -18.91
CA PHE A 178 -2.43 -14.37 -18.43
C PHE A 178 -1.06 -14.95 -18.05
N ARG A 179 -0.93 -16.28 -17.96
CA ARG A 179 0.24 -16.95 -17.41
C ARG A 179 1.53 -16.60 -18.14
N LYS A 180 1.51 -16.62 -19.48
CA LYS A 180 2.68 -16.30 -20.30
C LYS A 180 3.26 -14.92 -19.95
N THR A 181 2.42 -13.88 -20.03
CA THR A 181 2.82 -12.50 -19.73
C THR A 181 3.33 -12.36 -18.29
N LEU A 182 2.64 -12.96 -17.32
CA LEU A 182 3.00 -12.87 -15.90
C LEU A 182 4.33 -13.59 -15.60
N GLU A 183 4.57 -14.76 -16.19
CA GLU A 183 5.84 -15.48 -16.05
C GLU A 183 7.01 -14.74 -16.70
N GLU A 184 6.80 -14.06 -17.83
CA GLU A 184 7.82 -13.21 -18.45
C GLU A 184 8.19 -12.01 -17.55
N ILE A 185 7.19 -11.36 -16.94
CA ILE A 185 7.44 -10.27 -15.97
C ILE A 185 8.14 -10.82 -14.73
N TYR A 186 7.73 -11.99 -14.24
CA TYR A 186 8.30 -12.65 -13.06
C TYR A 186 9.78 -12.97 -13.23
N LYS A 187 10.21 -13.46 -14.41
CA LYS A 187 11.61 -13.75 -14.72
C LYS A 187 12.50 -12.52 -14.62
N LYS A 188 12.01 -11.35 -15.06
CA LYS A 188 12.77 -10.09 -15.07
C LYS A 188 12.76 -9.33 -13.73
N ARG A 189 11.98 -9.77 -12.74
CA ARG A 189 11.71 -8.98 -11.52
C ARG A 189 12.93 -8.72 -10.63
N ASN A 190 13.95 -9.57 -10.71
CA ASN A 190 15.18 -9.42 -9.92
C ASN A 190 16.19 -8.48 -10.58
N GLU A 191 16.07 -8.27 -11.89
CA GLU A 191 16.94 -7.39 -12.69
C GLU A 191 16.30 -6.01 -12.86
N GLU A 192 14.97 -5.97 -12.97
CA GLU A 192 14.18 -4.76 -13.19
C GLU A 192 13.20 -4.56 -12.03
N ASN A 193 13.52 -3.65 -11.08
CA ASN A 193 12.61 -3.29 -9.97
C ASN A 193 11.19 -2.90 -10.45
N MET A 194 11.09 -2.36 -11.68
CA MET A 194 9.82 -2.06 -12.32
C MET A 194 8.93 -3.30 -12.48
N CYS A 195 9.47 -4.45 -12.88
CA CYS A 195 8.71 -5.68 -13.07
C CYS A 195 8.11 -6.19 -11.76
N LYS A 196 8.85 -6.10 -10.64
CA LYS A 196 8.32 -6.39 -9.30
C LYS A 196 7.14 -5.49 -8.95
N ASN A 197 7.25 -4.19 -9.24
CA ASN A 197 6.17 -3.22 -9.00
C ASN A 197 4.96 -3.46 -9.91
N ILE A 198 5.16 -3.86 -11.17
CA ILE A 198 4.08 -4.25 -12.09
C ILE A 198 3.28 -5.43 -11.51
N LEU A 199 3.96 -6.49 -11.07
CA LEU A 199 3.32 -7.66 -10.48
C LEU A 199 2.53 -7.30 -9.22
N ASN A 200 3.14 -6.58 -8.28
CA ASN A 200 2.52 -6.31 -6.98
C ASN A 200 1.41 -5.27 -7.05
N PHE A 201 1.60 -4.18 -7.79
CA PHE A 201 0.68 -3.05 -7.76
C PHE A 201 -0.50 -3.21 -8.72
N SER A 202 -0.36 -3.98 -9.80
CA SER A 202 -1.44 -4.15 -10.77
C SER A 202 -2.66 -4.84 -10.16
N ILE A 203 -2.45 -5.91 -9.36
CA ILE A 203 -3.54 -6.62 -8.68
C ILE A 203 -4.29 -5.70 -7.72
N GLY A 204 -3.57 -4.90 -6.92
CA GLY A 204 -4.18 -3.93 -6.01
C GLY A 204 -4.91 -2.80 -6.76
N PHE A 205 -4.40 -2.38 -7.91
CA PHE A 205 -5.02 -1.33 -8.71
C PHE A 205 -6.33 -1.78 -9.36
N MET A 206 -6.47 -3.05 -9.76
CA MET A 206 -7.68 -3.62 -10.38
C MET A 206 -8.95 -3.41 -9.53
N GLN A 207 -8.82 -3.36 -8.20
CA GLN A 207 -9.90 -3.15 -7.24
C GLN A 207 -9.98 -1.70 -6.72
N SER A 208 -9.30 -0.74 -7.36
CA SER A 208 -9.27 0.65 -6.92
C SER A 208 -10.51 1.43 -7.36
N LEU A 209 -11.34 1.86 -6.40
CA LEU A 209 -12.52 2.70 -6.69
C LEU A 209 -12.12 4.06 -7.27
N GLY A 210 -11.13 4.73 -6.68
CA GLY A 210 -10.67 6.04 -7.17
C GLY A 210 -9.74 5.96 -8.37
N GLY A 211 -9.17 4.79 -8.69
CA GLY A 211 -8.20 4.60 -9.76
C GLY A 211 -8.82 4.11 -11.07
N CYS A 212 -9.72 3.15 -10.99
CA CYS A 212 -10.35 2.49 -12.14
C CYS A 212 -11.83 2.15 -11.91
N SER A 213 -12.47 2.75 -10.90
CA SER A 213 -13.84 2.41 -10.50
C SER A 213 -14.06 0.93 -10.23
N ALA A 214 -13.00 0.22 -9.79
CA ALA A 214 -13.03 -1.22 -9.53
C ALA A 214 -13.49 -2.08 -10.74
N ARG A 215 -13.35 -1.59 -11.97
CA ARG A 215 -13.78 -2.28 -13.22
C ARG A 215 -13.15 -3.66 -13.42
N TRP A 216 -12.07 -3.98 -12.73
CA TRP A 216 -11.39 -5.28 -12.81
C TRP A 216 -11.34 -6.00 -11.45
N ALA A 217 -12.22 -5.63 -10.52
CA ALA A 217 -12.19 -6.17 -9.15
C ALA A 217 -12.35 -7.70 -9.09
N HIS A 218 -13.09 -8.32 -10.01
CA HIS A 218 -13.24 -9.78 -10.08
C HIS A 218 -11.91 -10.49 -10.33
N LEU A 219 -11.02 -9.96 -11.20
CA LEU A 219 -9.67 -10.51 -11.39
C LEU A 219 -8.85 -10.47 -10.10
N SER A 220 -8.93 -9.35 -9.37
CA SER A 220 -8.25 -9.19 -8.07
C SER A 220 -8.82 -10.16 -7.03
N ARG A 221 -10.15 -10.32 -6.98
CA ARG A 221 -10.85 -11.26 -6.11
C ARG A 221 -10.37 -12.69 -6.34
N ASP A 222 -10.35 -13.13 -7.59
CA ASP A 222 -10.00 -14.50 -7.96
C ASP A 222 -8.54 -14.80 -7.62
N ALA A 223 -7.64 -13.86 -7.93
CA ALA A 223 -6.22 -13.94 -7.58
C ALA A 223 -5.96 -14.05 -6.06
N ILE A 224 -6.65 -13.23 -5.26
CA ILE A 224 -6.51 -13.23 -3.80
C ILE A 224 -7.12 -14.49 -3.19
N LYS A 225 -8.27 -14.95 -3.70
CA LYS A 225 -8.93 -16.18 -3.26
C LYS A 225 -8.05 -17.40 -3.52
N ASP A 226 -7.45 -17.51 -4.71
CA ASP A 226 -6.50 -18.59 -5.02
C ASP A 226 -5.29 -18.58 -4.07
N ASN A 227 -4.68 -17.42 -3.84
CA ASN A 227 -3.58 -17.30 -2.87
C ASN A 227 -3.99 -17.82 -1.49
N ASN A 228 -5.12 -17.33 -0.97
CA ASN A 228 -5.59 -17.74 0.35
C ASN A 228 -5.83 -19.26 0.42
N ASN A 229 -6.34 -19.86 -0.65
CA ASN A 229 -6.52 -21.31 -0.73
C ASN A 229 -5.18 -22.05 -0.69
N ARG A 230 -4.19 -21.65 -1.50
CA ARG A 230 -2.85 -22.27 -1.52
C ARG A 230 -2.16 -22.18 -0.15
N VAL A 231 -2.24 -21.03 0.51
CA VAL A 231 -1.69 -20.83 1.87
C VAL A 231 -2.39 -21.75 2.88
N ARG A 232 -3.73 -21.81 2.86
CA ARG A 232 -4.51 -22.71 3.76
C ARG A 232 -4.21 -24.18 3.49
N GLU A 233 -4.05 -24.58 2.24
CA GLU A 233 -3.69 -25.95 1.87
C GLU A 233 -2.29 -26.33 2.36
N LEU A 234 -1.30 -25.44 2.19
CA LEU A 234 0.04 -25.68 2.72
C LEU A 234 0.03 -25.74 4.25
N ALA A 235 -0.71 -24.86 4.93
CA ALA A 235 -0.88 -24.91 6.37
C ALA A 235 -1.47 -26.25 6.85
N LYS A 236 -2.48 -26.78 6.15
CA LYS A 236 -3.04 -28.11 6.44
C LYS A 236 -2.00 -29.23 6.25
N ARG A 237 -1.12 -29.12 5.25
CA ARG A 237 -0.04 -30.10 5.03
C ARG A 237 1.02 -30.03 6.12
N LEU A 238 1.38 -28.82 6.56
CA LEU A 238 2.30 -28.60 7.69
C LEU A 238 1.73 -29.26 8.96
N ASP A 239 0.48 -28.97 9.31
CA ASP A 239 -0.19 -29.55 10.48
C ASP A 239 -0.25 -31.08 10.42
N LYS A 240 -0.69 -31.65 9.29
CA LYS A 240 -0.70 -33.10 9.05
C LYS A 240 0.69 -33.76 9.15
N SER A 241 1.75 -33.01 8.88
CA SER A 241 3.13 -33.48 8.98
C SER A 241 3.73 -33.33 10.39
N GLY A 242 2.93 -32.96 11.38
CA GLY A 242 3.35 -32.77 12.77
C GLY A 242 4.01 -31.42 13.07
N ARG A 243 3.93 -30.45 12.15
CA ARG A 243 4.47 -29.09 12.37
C ARG A 243 3.41 -28.19 12.94
N LEU A 244 3.80 -27.31 13.86
CA LEU A 244 2.89 -26.33 14.44
C LEU A 244 2.88 -25.05 13.61
N VAL A 245 1.76 -24.75 12.95
CA VAL A 245 1.58 -23.46 12.27
C VAL A 245 1.34 -22.36 13.31
N ILE A 246 2.16 -21.31 13.29
CA ILE A 246 2.15 -20.22 14.27
C ILE A 246 1.40 -19.00 13.74
N SER A 247 1.74 -18.51 12.54
CA SER A 247 1.13 -17.30 12.01
C SER A 247 1.21 -17.22 10.48
N PHE A 248 0.46 -16.25 9.92
CA PHE A 248 0.36 -15.94 8.50
C PHE A 248 0.70 -14.46 8.27
N ASN A 249 1.32 -14.13 7.14
CA ASN A 249 1.69 -12.75 6.77
C ASN A 249 1.35 -12.37 5.31
N THR A 250 0.19 -12.82 4.82
CA THR A 250 -0.40 -12.67 3.46
C THR A 250 -0.12 -13.87 2.56
N ASP A 251 1.15 -14.08 2.24
CA ASP A 251 1.68 -15.06 1.30
C ASP A 251 2.78 -15.91 1.93
N GLY A 252 2.91 -15.88 3.26
CA GLY A 252 3.83 -16.73 4.00
C GLY A 252 3.23 -17.32 5.27
N ILE A 253 3.95 -18.31 5.80
CA ILE A 253 3.55 -19.11 6.96
C ILE A 253 4.74 -19.26 7.90
N TRP A 254 4.60 -18.81 9.15
CA TRP A 254 5.52 -19.15 10.22
C TRP A 254 5.10 -20.47 10.87
N TYR A 255 6.03 -21.41 11.02
CA TYR A 255 5.76 -22.71 11.62
C TYR A 255 6.94 -23.23 12.44
N ARG A 256 6.66 -24.05 13.46
CA ARG A 256 7.67 -24.73 14.28
C ARG A 256 7.77 -26.20 13.93
N GLY A 257 8.99 -26.71 13.91
CA GLY A 257 9.33 -28.10 13.63
C GLY A 257 10.51 -28.21 12.65
N PRO A 258 10.89 -29.42 12.23
CA PRO A 258 11.89 -29.62 11.20
C PRO A 258 11.52 -28.90 9.90
N VAL A 259 12.50 -28.47 9.10
CA VAL A 259 12.26 -27.81 7.80
C VAL A 259 11.33 -28.67 6.95
N TYR A 260 10.29 -28.05 6.39
CA TYR A 260 9.31 -28.72 5.54
C TYR A 260 9.77 -28.71 4.09
N HIS A 261 9.73 -29.90 3.47
CA HIS A 261 9.89 -30.08 2.04
C HIS A 261 8.64 -30.76 1.48
N GLY A 262 8.19 -30.35 0.28
CA GLY A 262 6.98 -30.93 -0.27
C GLY A 262 6.47 -30.31 -1.56
N LYS A 263 5.24 -30.68 -1.93
CA LYS A 263 4.64 -30.27 -3.20
C LYS A 263 4.47 -28.75 -3.28
N GLY A 264 4.97 -28.19 -4.39
CA GLY A 264 4.94 -26.76 -4.67
C GLY A 264 6.17 -26.00 -4.18
N GLU A 265 7.17 -26.71 -3.62
CA GLU A 265 8.48 -26.13 -3.33
C GLU A 265 9.25 -25.89 -4.64
N GLY A 266 9.82 -24.69 -4.81
CA GLY A 266 10.55 -24.33 -6.03
C GLY A 266 10.68 -22.82 -6.25
N GLU A 267 11.23 -22.46 -7.41
CA GLU A 267 11.55 -21.06 -7.76
C GLU A 267 10.56 -20.44 -8.76
N LYS A 268 9.56 -21.19 -9.24
CA LYS A 268 8.60 -20.68 -10.23
C LYS A 268 7.59 -19.74 -9.56
N MET A 269 6.91 -18.96 -10.39
CA MET A 269 5.83 -18.08 -9.91
C MET A 269 4.72 -18.93 -9.27
N GLY A 270 4.42 -18.66 -8.00
CA GLY A 270 3.44 -19.42 -7.21
C GLY A 270 3.99 -20.62 -6.46
N ASP A 271 5.24 -21.02 -6.71
CA ASP A 271 5.96 -21.95 -5.84
C ASP A 271 6.32 -21.27 -4.52
N TRP A 272 6.70 -22.06 -3.52
CA TRP A 272 7.13 -21.61 -2.22
C TRP A 272 8.54 -22.12 -1.87
N HIS A 273 9.20 -21.46 -0.93
CA HIS A 273 10.45 -21.96 -0.35
C HIS A 273 10.54 -21.54 1.12
N ASN A 274 11.44 -22.17 1.88
CA ASN A 274 11.77 -21.71 3.22
C ASN A 274 12.78 -20.56 3.11
N ASP A 275 12.35 -19.33 3.34
CA ASP A 275 13.19 -18.12 3.26
C ASP A 275 13.82 -17.75 4.61
N ARG A 276 13.31 -18.31 5.73
CA ARG A 276 13.87 -18.19 7.08
C ARG A 276 13.90 -19.54 7.78
N ILE A 277 14.99 -19.84 8.47
CA ILE A 277 15.21 -21.15 9.11
C ILE A 277 15.68 -20.96 10.56
N ASN A 278 15.17 -21.78 11.47
CA ASN A 278 15.60 -21.87 12.87
C ASN A 278 15.66 -20.53 13.60
N CYS A 279 14.59 -19.76 13.50
CA CYS A 279 14.42 -18.46 14.15
C CYS A 279 13.90 -18.60 15.59
N GLN A 280 14.21 -17.62 16.42
CA GLN A 280 13.38 -17.26 17.57
C GLN A 280 12.31 -16.28 17.08
N PHE A 281 11.04 -16.51 17.42
CA PHE A 281 9.91 -15.74 16.88
C PHE A 281 8.91 -15.40 17.98
N ARG A 282 8.36 -14.18 17.92
CA ARG A 282 7.26 -13.72 18.76
C ARG A 282 6.35 -12.77 18.00
N MET A 283 5.04 -12.85 18.24
CA MET A 283 4.04 -12.01 17.58
C MET A 283 3.20 -11.23 18.59
N LYS A 284 3.18 -9.90 18.44
CA LYS A 284 2.39 -8.97 19.27
C LYS A 284 0.97 -8.79 18.74
N SER A 285 0.80 -8.71 17.42
CA SER A 285 -0.50 -8.54 16.76
C SER A 285 -0.42 -8.91 15.28
N ASP A 286 -1.55 -8.93 14.57
CA ASP A 286 -1.63 -9.23 13.13
C ASP A 286 -0.65 -8.42 12.27
N GLY A 287 -0.32 -7.21 12.68
CA GLY A 287 0.61 -6.34 11.96
C GLY A 287 1.98 -6.20 12.61
N ALA A 288 2.25 -6.84 13.75
CA ALA A 288 3.46 -6.61 14.53
C ALA A 288 4.05 -7.91 15.09
N TYR A 289 5.24 -8.27 14.65
CA TYR A 289 6.00 -9.42 15.13
C TYR A 289 7.49 -9.16 15.01
N GLU A 290 8.28 -10.00 15.65
CA GLU A 290 9.74 -9.92 15.63
C GLU A 290 10.35 -11.31 15.59
N PHE A 291 11.53 -11.40 15.02
CA PHE A 291 12.29 -12.64 15.00
C PHE A 291 13.79 -12.39 15.09
N ILE A 292 14.52 -13.39 15.59
CA ILE A 292 15.98 -13.43 15.55
C ILE A 292 16.37 -14.58 14.63
N GLU A 293 17.22 -14.28 13.65
CA GLU A 293 17.81 -15.24 12.73
C GLU A 293 19.33 -15.03 12.76
N ASN A 294 20.09 -16.10 13.06
CA ASN A 294 21.55 -16.04 13.16
C ASN A 294 22.09 -14.92 14.07
N GLY A 295 21.40 -14.67 15.19
CA GLY A 295 21.74 -13.62 16.15
C GLY A 295 21.36 -12.19 15.71
N ILE A 296 20.78 -12.02 14.52
CA ILE A 296 20.33 -10.72 14.01
C ILE A 296 18.85 -10.54 14.31
N TYR A 297 18.49 -9.39 14.88
CA TYR A 297 17.13 -9.03 15.23
C TYR A 297 16.38 -8.36 14.07
N TYR A 298 15.14 -8.77 13.85
CA TYR A 298 14.27 -8.26 12.79
C TYR A 298 12.88 -7.87 13.32
N PRO A 299 12.58 -6.56 13.44
CA PRO A 299 11.25 -6.07 13.81
C PRO A 299 10.34 -5.83 12.60
N VAL A 300 9.21 -6.53 12.56
CA VAL A 300 8.15 -6.32 11.57
C VAL A 300 6.98 -5.59 12.20
N ILE A 301 6.68 -4.40 11.66
CA ILE A 301 5.53 -3.58 12.06
C ILE A 301 4.92 -3.00 10.79
N ARG A 302 3.62 -3.22 10.60
CA ARG A 302 2.82 -2.62 9.53
C ARG A 302 2.37 -1.22 9.94
N GLY A 303 2.83 -0.21 9.20
CA GLY A 303 2.55 1.20 9.47
C GLY A 303 3.81 1.98 9.82
N ILE A 304 3.64 3.24 10.20
CA ILE A 304 4.75 4.13 10.58
C ILE A 304 4.86 4.06 12.09
N ALA A 305 5.98 3.53 12.59
CA ALA A 305 6.30 3.52 14.01
C ALA A 305 6.87 4.88 14.45
N ASN A 306 6.92 5.11 15.77
CA ASN A 306 7.47 6.34 16.33
C ASN A 306 8.97 6.52 16.06
N ASP A 307 9.72 5.43 16.00
CA ASP A 307 11.18 5.45 15.92
C ASP A 307 11.71 4.64 14.72
N VAL A 308 12.95 4.93 14.32
CA VAL A 308 13.66 4.20 13.26
C VAL A 308 14.12 2.85 13.81
N LYS A 309 13.79 1.79 13.09
CA LYS A 309 14.00 0.40 13.52
C LYS A 309 15.47 -0.05 13.66
N ASN A 310 16.42 0.78 13.26
CA ASN A 310 17.84 0.39 13.13
C ASN A 310 18.50 0.09 14.48
N ASP A 311 18.04 0.73 15.56
CA ASP A 311 18.60 0.56 16.91
C ASP A 311 17.69 -0.25 17.82
N TRP A 312 16.71 -0.94 17.25
CA TRP A 312 15.75 -1.70 18.04
C TRP A 312 16.36 -3.02 18.50
N GLN A 313 15.97 -3.42 19.71
CA GLN A 313 16.34 -4.68 20.33
C GLN A 313 15.10 -5.55 20.55
N TRP A 314 15.34 -6.83 20.87
CA TRP A 314 14.27 -7.77 21.18
C TRP A 314 13.29 -7.21 22.22
N GLY A 315 12.00 -7.17 21.88
CA GLY A 315 10.95 -6.63 22.72
C GLY A 315 10.67 -5.14 22.55
N ASP A 316 11.46 -4.39 21.77
CA ASP A 316 11.14 -3.00 21.47
C ASP A 316 9.78 -2.86 20.74
N ILE A 317 9.30 -3.91 20.06
CA ILE A 317 7.96 -3.93 19.46
C ILE A 317 6.83 -3.74 20.49
N TYR A 318 7.08 -3.96 21.78
CA TYR A 318 6.13 -3.79 22.87
C TYR A 318 6.16 -2.40 23.52
N THR A 319 7.18 -1.60 23.20
CA THR A 319 7.41 -0.29 23.82
C THR A 319 6.74 0.85 23.04
N GLU A 320 6.85 2.07 23.56
CA GLU A 320 6.41 3.29 22.87
C GLU A 320 7.16 3.56 21.56
N LYS A 321 8.35 2.97 21.35
CA LYS A 321 9.09 3.03 20.07
C LYS A 321 8.25 2.46 18.92
N ALA A 322 7.48 1.42 19.22
CA ALA A 322 6.66 0.68 18.27
C ALA A 322 5.22 1.17 18.15
N LYS A 323 4.85 2.23 18.88
CA LYS A 323 3.52 2.83 18.77
C LYS A 323 3.36 3.42 17.38
N LEU A 324 2.24 3.06 16.75
CA LEU A 324 1.91 3.54 15.42
C LEU A 324 1.59 5.03 15.46
N GLN A 325 2.19 5.78 14.54
CA GLN A 325 1.87 7.17 14.30
C GLN A 325 0.62 7.27 13.44
N LEU A 326 -0.49 7.67 14.04
CA LEU A 326 -1.72 7.95 13.34
C LEU A 326 -1.81 9.45 13.07
N PHE A 327 -1.65 9.82 11.81
CA PHE A 327 -1.88 11.19 11.37
C PHE A 327 -3.33 11.36 10.91
N THR A 328 -4.03 12.32 11.50
CA THR A 328 -5.41 12.70 11.14
C THR A 328 -5.47 14.15 10.72
N PHE A 329 -6.47 14.53 9.93
CA PHE A 329 -6.71 15.92 9.57
C PHE A 329 -7.98 16.43 10.24
N ASP A 330 -7.85 17.56 10.91
CA ASP A 330 -8.94 18.32 11.51
C ASP A 330 -9.05 19.69 10.80
N GLU A 331 -10.27 20.11 10.49
CA GLU A 331 -10.51 21.38 9.78
C GLU A 331 -10.20 22.62 10.63
N LYS A 332 -10.10 22.51 11.96
CA LYS A 332 -9.72 23.62 12.82
C LYS A 332 -8.20 23.73 12.89
N GLU A 333 -7.52 22.61 13.11
CA GLU A 333 -6.12 22.57 13.54
C GLU A 333 -5.12 22.10 12.47
N GLY A 334 -5.59 21.45 11.40
CA GLY A 334 -4.74 20.84 10.38
C GLY A 334 -4.41 19.38 10.71
N ILE A 335 -3.20 18.94 10.41
CA ILE A 335 -2.72 17.59 10.70
C ILE A 335 -2.43 17.46 12.21
N SER A 336 -3.00 16.45 12.85
CA SER A 336 -2.71 16.00 14.21
C SER A 336 -2.01 14.64 14.20
N LEU A 337 -1.22 14.36 15.24
CA LEU A 337 -0.56 13.08 15.47
C LEU A 337 -1.15 12.45 16.73
N ASN A 338 -1.76 11.27 16.60
CA ASN A 338 -2.38 10.55 17.72
C ASN A 338 -3.40 11.39 18.49
N GLY A 339 -4.11 12.30 17.80
CA GLY A 339 -5.07 13.22 18.39
C GLY A 339 -4.46 14.52 18.95
N GLU A 340 -3.13 14.64 18.97
CA GLU A 340 -2.43 15.84 19.44
C GLU A 340 -2.08 16.78 18.29
N LYS A 341 -2.20 18.08 18.55
CA LYS A 341 -1.88 19.11 17.57
C LYS A 341 -0.39 19.13 17.23
N VAL A 342 -0.08 19.10 15.94
CA VAL A 342 1.30 19.25 15.46
C VAL A 342 1.58 20.73 15.20
N VAL A 343 2.35 21.36 16.08
CA VAL A 343 2.73 22.79 16.02
C VAL A 343 4.00 23.01 15.20
#